data_AF-A0A5B6VFB0-F1
#
_entry.id   AF-A0A5B6VFB0-F1
#
_cell.length_a   1.000
_cell.length_b   1.000
_cell.length_c   1.000
_cell.angle_alpha   90.00
_cell.angle_beta   90.00
_cell.angle_gamma   90.00
#
_symmetry.space_group_name_H-M   'P 1'
#
loop_
_entity.id
_entity.type
_entity.pdbx_description
1 polymer ?
#
loop_
_entity_poly.entity_id
_entity_poly.type
_entity_poly.pdbx_seq_one_letter_code
_entity_poly.pdbx_strand_id
1 'polypeptide(L)'
;MKGLAVGPMTTPEYDEWRNTRINDNVPMPSQGDALPIEVHLRVVPSELEIIRGDFESKSRELGKKIEQLEEEKMQLGLDIDIYKLEAEKLRKEKNKAKEDLDNLKTNYKKLRTSIRTAGLGKTSEQWRQENRKEKTRADQWEKKCQNARVREDILKKSLLESQSEKEQLRVRTVELEKSLHLYQNRNSVYKLRASQSKVEELKRKIEELETALLNGEHQVELLNEHWKEQLRHSQEQVRNRDYAMGKAVAQVREVAAHLQTLAVQADVLSLMYESGSDRGQSLAWFLKEVKDLGVTAKPYV
;
A
#
# COMPACT_ATOMS: atom_id res chain seq x y z
N MET A 1 1.33 -113.86 37.38
CA MET A 1 1.38 -114.32 38.79
C MET A 1 -0.05 -114.32 39.34
N LYS A 2 -0.41 -115.33 40.17
CA LYS A 2 -1.49 -115.35 41.18
C LYS A 2 -2.90 -114.79 40.79
N GLY A 3 -4.01 -115.54 40.89
CA GLY A 3 -4.20 -116.95 41.25
C GLY A 3 -5.65 -117.26 41.66
N LEU A 4 -6.03 -118.55 41.55
CA LEU A 4 -7.09 -119.26 42.29
C LEU A 4 -8.50 -118.63 42.45
N ALA A 5 -9.50 -119.30 41.85
CA ALA A 5 -10.60 -119.90 42.62
C ALA A 5 -11.25 -121.04 41.81
N VAL A 6 -11.23 -122.26 42.36
CA VAL A 6 -12.02 -123.42 41.87
C VAL A 6 -13.12 -123.69 42.88
N GLY A 7 -14.35 -123.87 42.42
CA GLY A 7 -15.50 -124.22 43.26
C GLY A 7 -16.55 -124.98 42.43
N PRO A 8 -16.89 -126.23 42.79
CA PRO A 8 -17.87 -127.03 42.06
C PRO A 8 -19.29 -126.84 42.62
N MET A 9 -20.32 -127.05 41.80
CA MET A 9 -21.66 -127.39 42.30
C MET A 9 -22.45 -128.21 41.27
N THR A 10 -22.46 -129.53 41.50
CA THR A 10 -23.44 -130.47 40.96
C THR A 10 -24.83 -130.17 41.52
N THR A 11 -25.82 -129.95 40.67
CA THR A 11 -27.25 -129.97 41.05
C THR A 11 -27.84 -131.38 40.84
N PRO A 12 -28.78 -131.85 41.69
CA PRO A 12 -28.90 -133.28 42.00
C PRO A 12 -30.14 -133.96 41.37
N GLU A 13 -30.79 -133.32 40.39
CA GLU A 13 -32.16 -133.65 39.96
C GLU A 13 -32.27 -134.88 39.03
N TYR A 14 -31.15 -135.52 38.65
CA TYR A 14 -31.17 -136.67 37.73
C TYR A 14 -31.38 -138.02 38.43
N ASP A 15 -31.07 -138.13 39.73
CA ASP A 15 -31.19 -139.40 40.48
C ASP A 15 -32.58 -139.60 41.11
N GLU A 16 -33.38 -138.55 41.32
CA GLU A 16 -34.76 -138.68 41.82
C GLU A 16 -35.71 -139.29 40.78
N TRP A 17 -35.46 -139.09 39.47
CA TRP A 17 -36.32 -139.59 38.40
C TRP A 17 -36.35 -141.13 38.28
N ARG A 18 -35.38 -141.84 38.89
CA ARG A 18 -35.30 -143.31 38.82
C ARG A 18 -36.12 -144.08 39.85
N ASN A 19 -36.56 -143.44 40.95
CA ASN A 19 -37.11 -144.16 42.10
C ASN A 19 -38.64 -144.29 42.13
N THR A 20 -39.37 -143.71 41.18
CA THR A 20 -40.85 -143.69 41.18
C THR A 20 -41.46 -144.67 40.16
N ARG A 21 -41.15 -145.97 40.31
CA ARG A 21 -41.91 -147.06 39.65
C ARG A 21 -42.43 -148.07 40.67
N ILE A 22 -43.75 -148.09 40.84
CA ILE A 22 -44.49 -149.18 41.47
C ILE A 22 -45.42 -149.77 40.40
N ASN A 23 -45.42 -151.10 40.28
CA ASN A 23 -46.31 -151.85 39.40
C ASN A 23 -47.72 -151.94 40.00
N ASP A 24 -48.74 -151.91 39.16
CA ASP A 24 -49.97 -152.68 39.37
C ASP A 24 -50.48 -153.24 38.03
N ASN A 25 -51.10 -154.42 38.07
CA ASN A 25 -51.36 -155.27 36.91
C ASN A 25 -52.85 -155.31 36.52
N VAL A 26 -53.13 -155.31 35.19
CA VAL A 26 -54.06 -156.23 34.46
C VAL A 26 -55.53 -156.30 34.96
N PRO A 27 -56.57 -156.04 34.11
CA PRO A 27 -57.00 -157.09 33.16
C PRO A 27 -57.62 -156.69 31.78
N MET A 28 -57.57 -157.66 30.87
CA MET A 28 -58.17 -157.77 29.52
C MET A 28 -59.28 -158.86 29.58
N PRO A 29 -60.46 -158.72 28.90
CA PRO A 29 -60.72 -159.27 27.54
C PRO A 29 -61.71 -158.37 26.72
N SER A 30 -62.40 -158.73 25.61
CA SER A 30 -62.59 -159.99 24.86
C SER A 30 -62.98 -159.77 23.36
N GLN A 31 -62.44 -160.60 22.46
CA GLN A 31 -63.09 -161.30 21.33
C GLN A 31 -64.09 -160.57 20.38
N GLY A 32 -63.76 -160.46 19.09
CA GLY A 32 -64.70 -160.11 18.01
C GLY A 32 -64.07 -159.93 16.61
N ASP A 33 -64.36 -160.86 15.70
CA ASP A 33 -64.32 -160.82 14.22
C ASP A 33 -63.01 -160.53 13.44
N ALA A 34 -62.78 -161.35 12.41
CA ALA A 34 -61.59 -161.34 11.54
C ALA A 34 -61.96 -161.15 10.06
N LEU A 35 -61.15 -160.37 9.31
CA LEU A 35 -61.02 -160.36 7.84
C LEU A 35 -59.61 -159.79 7.46
N PRO A 36 -59.07 -160.02 6.24
CA PRO A 36 -57.65 -160.35 6.09
C PRO A 36 -56.73 -159.28 5.47
N ILE A 37 -55.44 -159.60 5.51
CA ILE A 37 -54.27 -158.78 5.18
C ILE A 37 -53.89 -158.92 3.70
N GLU A 38 -53.97 -157.84 2.89
CA GLU A 38 -53.07 -157.66 1.72
C GLU A 38 -53.07 -156.23 1.10
N VAL A 39 -52.67 -155.19 1.84
CA VAL A 39 -52.33 -153.86 1.25
C VAL A 39 -51.11 -153.24 1.94
N HIS A 40 -49.90 -153.60 1.49
CA HIS A 40 -48.66 -152.91 1.90
C HIS A 40 -47.61 -152.97 0.79
N LEU A 41 -47.29 -151.81 0.17
CA LEU A 41 -45.94 -151.38 -0.24
C LEU A 41 -46.02 -149.99 -0.90
N ARG A 42 -45.89 -148.93 -0.10
CA ARG A 42 -45.58 -147.57 -0.58
C ARG A 42 -44.19 -147.22 -0.06
N VAL A 43 -43.21 -147.05 -0.94
CA VAL A 43 -41.82 -146.80 -0.55
C VAL A 43 -41.74 -145.45 0.17
N VAL A 44 -41.30 -145.49 1.44
CA VAL A 44 -41.15 -144.32 2.31
C VAL A 44 -39.70 -143.81 2.22
N PRO A 45 -39.46 -142.49 2.11
CA PRO A 45 -38.11 -141.92 2.19
C PRO A 45 -37.45 -142.23 3.53
N SER A 46 -36.14 -142.50 3.52
CA SER A 46 -35.39 -142.84 4.74
C SER A 46 -35.23 -141.64 5.70
N GLU A 47 -35.17 -141.90 7.01
CA GLU A 47 -35.09 -140.86 8.06
C GLU A 47 -33.92 -139.87 7.87
N LEU A 48 -32.79 -140.34 7.33
CA LEU A 48 -31.62 -139.50 7.01
C LEU A 48 -31.89 -138.44 5.94
N GLU A 49 -32.84 -138.69 5.04
CA GLU A 49 -33.23 -137.78 3.96
C GLU A 49 -34.08 -136.62 4.49
N ILE A 50 -34.95 -136.91 5.47
CA ILE A 50 -35.75 -135.90 6.20
C ILE A 50 -34.82 -134.99 7.01
N ILE A 51 -33.90 -135.58 7.79
CA ILE A 51 -32.94 -134.83 8.63
C ILE A 51 -32.03 -133.93 7.76
N ARG A 52 -31.61 -134.39 6.58
CA ARG A 52 -30.82 -133.60 5.63
C ARG A 52 -31.60 -132.41 5.09
N GLY A 53 -32.87 -132.60 4.70
CA GLY A 53 -33.75 -131.51 4.25
C GLY A 53 -34.00 -130.46 5.33
N ASP A 54 -34.23 -130.88 6.58
CA ASP A 54 -34.39 -129.98 7.72
C ASP A 54 -33.12 -129.18 8.03
N PHE A 55 -31.94 -129.80 7.89
CA PHE A 55 -30.65 -129.13 8.05
C PHE A 55 -30.42 -128.07 6.96
N GLU A 56 -30.66 -128.40 5.69
CA GLU A 56 -30.57 -127.45 4.57
C GLU A 56 -31.57 -126.29 4.70
N SER A 57 -32.78 -126.58 5.18
CA SER A 57 -33.80 -125.56 5.47
C SER A 57 -33.34 -124.59 6.56
N LYS A 58 -32.85 -125.10 7.70
CA LYS A 58 -32.29 -124.28 8.80
C LYS A 58 -31.05 -123.50 8.38
N SER A 59 -30.13 -124.10 7.62
CA SER A 59 -28.97 -123.39 7.08
C SER A 59 -29.37 -122.26 6.13
N ARG A 60 -30.42 -122.43 5.32
CA ARG A 60 -30.95 -121.37 4.46
C ARG A 60 -31.62 -120.24 5.27
N GLU A 61 -32.34 -120.57 6.34
CA GLU A 61 -32.93 -119.58 7.25
C GLU A 61 -31.85 -118.78 8.00
N LEU A 62 -30.82 -119.45 8.50
CA LEU A 62 -29.66 -118.82 9.14
C LEU A 62 -28.88 -117.94 8.16
N GLY A 63 -28.70 -118.38 6.91
CA GLY A 63 -28.09 -117.58 5.85
C GLY A 63 -28.82 -116.26 5.63
N LYS A 64 -30.16 -116.28 5.50
CA LYS A 64 -30.98 -115.06 5.39
C LYS A 64 -30.87 -114.15 6.61
N LYS A 65 -30.79 -114.71 7.82
CA LYS A 65 -30.59 -113.93 9.05
C LYS A 65 -29.21 -113.27 9.11
N ILE A 66 -28.17 -113.93 8.60
CA ILE A 66 -26.82 -113.34 8.48
C ILE A 66 -26.83 -112.21 7.45
N GLU A 67 -27.42 -112.43 6.27
CA GLU A 67 -27.57 -111.42 5.20
C GLU A 67 -28.30 -110.17 5.71
N GLN A 68 -29.44 -110.33 6.40
CA GLN A 68 -30.17 -109.22 7.02
C GLN A 68 -29.32 -108.48 8.09
N LEU A 69 -28.58 -109.20 8.94
CA LEU A 69 -27.72 -108.57 9.95
C LEU A 69 -26.53 -107.82 9.32
N GLU A 70 -26.03 -108.27 8.16
CA GLU A 70 -25.00 -107.56 7.40
C GLU A 70 -25.57 -106.29 6.73
N GLU A 71 -26.79 -106.33 6.19
CA GLU A 71 -27.50 -105.15 5.70
C GLU A 71 -27.79 -104.13 6.82
N GLU A 72 -28.33 -104.57 7.97
CA GLU A 72 -28.59 -103.70 9.13
C GLU A 72 -27.29 -103.05 9.65
N LYS A 73 -26.20 -103.82 9.72
CA LYS A 73 -24.87 -103.32 10.09
C LYS A 73 -24.32 -102.30 9.08
N MET A 74 -24.51 -102.52 7.78
CA MET A 74 -24.13 -101.57 6.74
C MET A 74 -24.93 -100.27 6.85
N GLN A 75 -26.25 -100.38 7.05
CA GLN A 75 -27.14 -99.23 7.22
C GLN A 75 -26.76 -98.39 8.45
N LEU A 76 -26.56 -99.03 9.61
CA LEU A 76 -26.10 -98.35 10.83
C LEU A 76 -24.73 -97.69 10.66
N GLY A 77 -23.83 -98.30 9.86
CA GLY A 77 -22.55 -97.70 9.50
C GLY A 77 -22.71 -96.39 8.73
N LEU A 78 -23.60 -96.37 7.72
CA LEU A 78 -23.93 -95.18 6.95
C LEU A 78 -24.57 -94.09 7.82
N ASP A 79 -25.54 -94.45 8.68
CA ASP A 79 -26.21 -93.51 9.57
C ASP A 79 -25.22 -92.86 10.55
N ILE A 80 -24.28 -93.63 11.11
CA ILE A 80 -23.21 -93.12 11.98
C ILE A 80 -22.33 -92.10 11.24
N ASP A 81 -21.97 -92.35 9.98
CA ASP A 81 -21.13 -91.43 9.20
C ASP A 81 -21.89 -90.19 8.73
N ILE A 82 -23.20 -90.30 8.44
CA ILE A 82 -24.09 -89.15 8.23
C ILE A 82 -24.12 -88.27 9.50
N TYR A 83 -24.37 -88.85 10.68
CA TYR A 83 -24.38 -88.10 11.94
C TYR A 83 -23.05 -87.42 12.26
N LYS A 84 -21.90 -88.06 11.96
CA LYS A 84 -20.58 -87.42 12.08
C LYS A 84 -20.44 -86.21 11.16
N LEU A 85 -20.86 -86.34 9.90
CA LEU A 85 -20.77 -85.28 8.90
C LEU A 85 -21.65 -84.08 9.27
N GLU A 86 -22.88 -84.32 9.74
CA GLU A 86 -23.77 -83.28 10.26
C GLU A 86 -23.20 -82.60 11.50
N ALA A 87 -22.68 -83.36 12.47
CA ALA A 87 -22.05 -82.80 13.67
C ALA A 87 -20.82 -81.93 13.34
N GLU A 88 -20.02 -82.33 12.34
CA GLU A 88 -18.87 -81.53 11.89
C GLU A 88 -19.32 -80.25 11.16
N LYS A 89 -20.36 -80.33 10.32
CA LYS A 89 -20.98 -79.16 9.67
C LYS A 89 -21.52 -78.17 10.71
N LEU A 90 -22.28 -78.65 11.69
CA LEU A 90 -22.79 -77.82 12.80
C LEU A 90 -21.66 -77.19 13.62
N ARG A 91 -20.53 -77.89 13.83
CA ARG A 91 -19.33 -77.29 14.44
C ARG A 91 -18.73 -76.16 13.60
N LYS A 92 -18.62 -76.35 12.28
CA LYS A 92 -18.11 -75.32 11.35
C LYS A 92 -19.00 -74.08 11.34
N GLU A 93 -20.31 -74.27 11.25
CA GLU A 93 -21.31 -73.19 11.29
C GLU A 93 -21.31 -72.46 12.63
N LYS A 94 -21.28 -73.18 13.76
CA LYS A 94 -21.18 -72.60 15.11
C LYS A 94 -19.90 -71.78 15.31
N ASN A 95 -18.77 -72.25 14.79
CA ASN A 95 -17.50 -71.52 14.87
C ASN A 95 -17.56 -70.23 14.05
N LYS A 96 -18.07 -70.28 12.83
CA LYS A 96 -18.25 -69.09 11.97
C LYS A 96 -19.19 -68.06 12.60
N ALA A 97 -20.35 -68.49 13.11
CA ALA A 97 -21.29 -67.59 13.79
C ALA A 97 -20.69 -66.92 15.04
N LYS A 98 -19.76 -67.59 15.74
CA LYS A 98 -19.01 -67.00 16.85
C LYS A 98 -18.00 -65.95 16.38
N GLU A 99 -17.27 -66.22 15.29
CA GLU A 99 -16.34 -65.26 14.69
C GLU A 99 -17.08 -64.02 14.18
N ASP A 100 -18.22 -64.19 13.51
CA ASP A 100 -19.09 -63.10 13.06
C ASP A 100 -19.60 -62.24 14.24
N LEU A 101 -19.94 -62.87 15.37
CA LEU A 101 -20.34 -62.17 16.60
C LEU A 101 -19.21 -61.34 17.22
N ASP A 102 -17.99 -61.89 17.29
CA ASP A 102 -16.82 -61.16 17.81
C ASP A 102 -16.38 -60.03 16.85
N ASN A 103 -16.48 -60.24 15.53
CA ASN A 103 -16.30 -59.20 14.50
C ASN A 103 -17.31 -58.06 14.66
N LEU A 104 -18.61 -58.37 14.81
CA LEU A 104 -19.65 -57.37 15.06
C LEU A 104 -19.39 -56.58 16.36
N LYS A 105 -18.95 -57.26 17.42
CA LYS A 105 -18.61 -56.67 18.72
C LYS A 105 -17.39 -55.74 18.65
N THR A 106 -16.38 -56.05 17.84
CA THR A 106 -15.24 -55.12 17.63
C THR A 106 -15.64 -53.93 16.77
N ASN A 107 -16.44 -54.13 15.72
CA ASN A 107 -16.95 -53.04 14.87
C ASN A 107 -17.85 -52.07 15.65
N TYR A 108 -18.74 -52.57 16.52
CA TYR A 108 -19.55 -51.73 17.40
C TYR A 108 -18.68 -50.90 18.37
N LYS A 109 -17.63 -51.48 18.96
CA LYS A 109 -16.67 -50.75 19.81
C LYS A 109 -15.93 -49.65 19.04
N LYS A 110 -15.50 -49.94 17.80
CA LYS A 110 -14.87 -48.93 16.92
C LYS A 110 -15.84 -47.78 16.64
N LEU A 111 -17.05 -48.08 16.17
CA LEU A 111 -18.10 -47.09 15.87
C LEU A 111 -18.40 -46.17 17.06
N ARG A 112 -18.61 -46.74 18.26
CA ARG A 112 -18.84 -45.96 19.49
C ARG A 112 -17.68 -45.03 19.85
N THR A 113 -16.45 -45.43 19.55
CA THR A 113 -15.25 -44.61 19.76
C THR A 113 -15.20 -43.48 18.73
N SER A 114 -15.43 -43.77 17.44
CA SER A 114 -15.49 -42.76 16.38
C SER A 114 -16.57 -41.69 16.61
N ILE A 115 -17.76 -42.08 17.08
CA ILE A 115 -18.86 -41.14 17.42
C ILE A 115 -18.42 -40.18 18.54
N ARG A 116 -17.65 -40.65 19.53
CA ARG A 116 -17.10 -39.79 20.59
C ARG A 116 -16.01 -38.86 20.05
N THR A 117 -15.08 -39.38 19.27
CA THR A 117 -13.97 -38.61 18.69
C THR A 117 -14.45 -37.50 17.75
N ALA A 118 -15.48 -37.77 16.94
CA ALA A 118 -16.10 -36.78 16.05
C ALA A 118 -16.97 -35.73 16.79
N GLY A 119 -17.05 -35.76 18.13
CA GLY A 119 -17.92 -34.86 18.91
C GLY A 119 -19.41 -35.11 18.76
N LEU A 120 -19.83 -36.10 17.95
CA LEU A 120 -21.23 -36.49 17.74
C LEU A 120 -21.84 -37.20 18.96
N GLY A 121 -21.01 -37.69 19.89
CA GLY A 121 -21.43 -38.24 21.18
C GLY A 121 -21.97 -37.21 22.19
N LYS A 122 -22.06 -35.91 21.83
CA LYS A 122 -22.73 -34.88 22.63
C LYS A 122 -24.21 -35.22 22.83
N THR A 123 -24.73 -35.03 24.04
CA THR A 123 -26.18 -35.14 24.30
C THR A 123 -26.96 -33.99 23.67
N SER A 124 -28.24 -34.21 23.36
CA SER A 124 -29.12 -33.18 22.78
C SER A 124 -29.14 -31.87 23.61
N GLU A 125 -29.05 -31.97 24.93
CA GLU A 125 -28.99 -30.79 25.82
C GLU A 125 -27.72 -29.94 25.60
N GLN A 126 -26.57 -30.58 25.37
CA GLN A 126 -25.32 -29.88 25.09
C GLN A 126 -25.41 -29.12 23.76
N TRP A 127 -25.95 -29.76 22.71
CA TRP A 127 -26.24 -29.10 21.43
C TRP A 127 -27.22 -27.93 21.57
N ARG A 128 -28.28 -28.07 22.38
CA ARG A 128 -29.20 -26.97 22.68
C ARG A 128 -28.49 -25.80 23.39
N GLN A 129 -27.61 -26.09 24.35
CA GLN A 129 -26.85 -25.06 25.06
C GLN A 129 -25.82 -24.36 24.17
N GLU A 130 -25.15 -25.08 23.28
CA GLU A 130 -24.18 -24.55 22.32
C GLU A 130 -24.86 -23.66 21.27
N ASN A 131 -25.98 -24.12 20.68
CA ASN A 131 -26.79 -23.30 19.78
C ASN A 131 -27.34 -22.04 20.46
N ARG A 132 -27.72 -22.10 21.75
CA ARG A 132 -28.11 -20.90 22.52
C ARG A 132 -26.94 -19.92 22.66
N LYS A 133 -25.75 -20.39 23.01
CA LYS A 133 -24.54 -19.55 23.10
C LYS A 133 -24.21 -18.91 21.75
N GLU A 134 -24.22 -19.68 20.67
CA GLU A 134 -23.89 -19.16 19.35
C GLU A 134 -24.96 -18.18 18.84
N LYS A 135 -26.25 -18.41 19.13
CA LYS A 135 -27.30 -17.42 18.88
C LYS A 135 -27.03 -16.10 19.62
N THR A 136 -26.70 -16.14 20.92
CA THR A 136 -26.38 -14.90 21.65
C THR A 136 -25.13 -14.18 21.12
N ARG A 137 -24.17 -14.91 20.53
CA ARG A 137 -23.02 -14.33 19.84
C ARG A 137 -23.41 -13.69 18.52
N ALA A 138 -24.26 -14.35 17.72
CA ALA A 138 -24.82 -13.80 16.49
C ALA A 138 -25.60 -12.50 16.77
N ASP A 139 -26.49 -12.50 17.76
CA ASP A 139 -27.25 -11.31 18.19
C ASP A 139 -26.33 -10.15 18.63
N GLN A 140 -25.18 -10.46 19.29
CA GLN A 140 -24.17 -9.46 19.65
C GLN A 140 -23.41 -8.91 18.44
N TRP A 141 -23.07 -9.77 17.46
CA TRP A 141 -22.44 -9.34 16.22
C TRP A 141 -23.38 -8.51 15.35
N GLU A 142 -24.66 -8.88 15.27
CA GLU A 142 -25.67 -8.10 14.56
C GLU A 142 -25.78 -6.68 15.14
N LYS A 143 -25.88 -6.54 16.48
CA LYS A 143 -25.87 -5.23 17.15
C LYS A 143 -24.59 -4.43 16.86
N LYS A 144 -23.42 -5.06 16.82
CA LYS A 144 -22.17 -4.40 16.42
C LYS A 144 -22.22 -3.92 14.96
N CYS A 145 -22.74 -4.74 14.05
CA CYS A 145 -22.89 -4.38 12.63
C CYS A 145 -23.89 -3.22 12.44
N GLN A 146 -25.01 -3.22 13.15
CA GLN A 146 -25.97 -2.10 13.15
C GLN A 146 -25.32 -0.82 13.68
N ASN A 147 -24.61 -0.88 14.82
CA ASN A 147 -23.88 0.27 15.37
C ASN A 147 -22.78 0.78 14.43
N ALA A 148 -22.11 -0.11 13.70
CA ALA A 148 -21.11 0.27 12.70
C ALA A 148 -21.74 1.03 11.52
N ARG A 149 -22.89 0.56 11.00
CA ARG A 149 -23.65 1.26 9.95
C ARG A 149 -24.11 2.66 10.39
N VAL A 150 -24.64 2.79 11.60
CA VAL A 150 -25.04 4.11 12.14
C VAL A 150 -23.85 5.07 12.22
N ARG A 151 -22.67 4.60 12.64
CA ARG A 151 -21.44 5.41 12.63
C ARG A 151 -20.99 5.78 11.21
N GLU A 152 -21.08 4.84 10.28
CA GLU A 152 -20.76 5.07 8.86
C GLU A 152 -21.66 6.16 8.25
N ASP A 153 -22.96 6.13 8.54
CA ASP A 153 -23.92 7.13 8.05
C ASP A 153 -23.73 8.51 8.71
N ILE A 154 -23.34 8.57 9.99
CA ILE A 154 -22.93 9.81 10.65
C ILE A 154 -21.67 10.38 9.96
N LEU A 155 -20.66 9.54 9.71
CA LEU A 155 -19.43 9.96 9.05
C LEU A 155 -19.69 10.47 7.62
N LYS A 156 -20.53 9.78 6.83
CA LYS A 156 -20.97 10.24 5.51
C LYS A 156 -21.63 11.62 5.56
N LYS A 157 -22.49 11.87 6.55
CA LYS A 157 -23.11 13.19 6.74
C LYS A 157 -22.06 14.27 7.04
N SER A 158 -21.15 14.03 7.99
CA SER A 158 -20.08 14.99 8.31
C SER A 158 -19.12 15.24 7.14
N LEU A 159 -18.90 14.24 6.27
CA LEU A 159 -18.07 14.38 5.07
C LEU A 159 -18.75 15.28 4.03
N LEU A 160 -20.06 15.10 3.80
CA LEU A 160 -20.85 15.97 2.90
C LEU A 160 -20.93 17.40 3.42
N GLU A 161 -21.12 17.57 4.74
CA GLU A 161 -21.14 18.87 5.41
C GLU A 161 -19.81 19.60 5.22
N SER A 162 -18.69 18.96 5.60
CA SER A 162 -17.33 19.49 5.41
C SER A 162 -17.00 19.79 3.93
N GLN A 163 -17.47 18.97 3.00
CA GLN A 163 -17.30 19.23 1.56
C GLN A 163 -18.07 20.48 1.11
N SER A 164 -19.27 20.72 1.67
CA SER A 164 -20.06 21.92 1.38
C SER A 164 -19.45 23.18 2.00
N GLU A 165 -18.95 23.11 3.24
CA GLU A 165 -18.20 24.19 3.90
C GLU A 165 -16.95 24.56 3.11
N LYS A 166 -16.19 23.56 2.65
CA LYS A 166 -14.99 23.75 1.82
C LYS A 166 -15.31 24.52 0.54
N GLU A 167 -16.45 24.26 -0.09
CA GLU A 167 -16.86 24.97 -1.30
C GLU A 167 -17.33 26.40 -1.00
N GLN A 168 -18.04 26.64 0.11
CA GLN A 168 -18.35 27.99 0.59
C GLN A 168 -17.06 28.80 0.89
N LEU A 169 -16.06 28.17 1.51
CA LEU A 169 -14.77 28.80 1.77
C LEU A 169 -14.02 29.15 0.47
N ARG A 170 -14.06 28.28 -0.55
CA ARG A 170 -13.52 28.59 -1.89
C ARG A 170 -14.16 29.83 -2.51
N VAL A 171 -15.49 29.93 -2.48
CA VAL A 171 -16.21 31.11 -3.00
C VAL A 171 -15.76 32.37 -2.28
N ARG A 172 -15.70 32.36 -0.93
CA ARG A 172 -15.21 33.50 -0.13
C ARG A 172 -13.76 33.86 -0.43
N THR A 173 -12.87 32.89 -0.66
CA THR A 173 -11.48 33.15 -1.04
C THR A 173 -11.41 33.89 -2.37
N VAL A 174 -12.18 33.47 -3.39
CA VAL A 174 -12.24 34.15 -4.69
C VAL A 174 -12.81 35.57 -4.59
N GLU A 175 -13.76 35.82 -3.70
CA GLU A 175 -14.27 37.18 -3.42
C GLU A 175 -13.22 38.07 -2.72
N LEU A 176 -12.48 37.51 -1.76
CA LEU A 176 -11.40 38.21 -1.05
C LEU A 176 -10.22 38.52 -1.99
N GLU A 177 -9.84 37.60 -2.88
CA GLU A 177 -8.82 37.84 -3.91
C GLU A 177 -9.21 38.99 -4.85
N LYS A 178 -10.46 39.01 -5.33
CA LYS A 178 -10.98 40.13 -6.15
C LYS A 178 -10.94 41.45 -5.38
N SER A 179 -11.36 41.44 -4.11
CA SER A 179 -11.36 42.63 -3.26
C SER A 179 -9.94 43.16 -2.98
N LEU A 180 -8.99 42.25 -2.74
CA LEU A 180 -7.57 42.57 -2.54
C LEU A 180 -6.97 43.18 -3.80
N HIS A 181 -7.22 42.60 -4.98
CA HIS A 181 -6.75 43.13 -6.25
C HIS A 181 -7.30 44.54 -6.53
N LEU A 182 -8.60 44.76 -6.28
CA LEU A 182 -9.22 46.09 -6.38
C LEU A 182 -8.60 47.11 -5.41
N TYR A 183 -8.30 46.70 -4.18
CA TYR A 183 -7.64 47.57 -3.20
C TYR A 183 -6.21 47.93 -3.61
N GLN A 184 -5.42 46.95 -4.05
CA GLN A 184 -4.06 47.15 -4.56
C GLN A 184 -4.04 48.12 -5.75
N ASN A 185 -4.95 47.94 -6.70
CA ASN A 185 -5.12 48.83 -7.87
C ASN A 185 -5.51 50.26 -7.45
N ARG A 186 -6.48 50.42 -6.53
CA ARG A 186 -6.82 51.76 -5.98
C ARG A 186 -5.63 52.43 -5.31
N ASN A 187 -4.82 51.68 -4.55
CA ASN A 187 -3.63 52.20 -3.87
C ASN A 187 -2.53 52.61 -4.87
N SER A 188 -2.27 51.80 -5.92
CA SER A 188 -1.33 52.19 -6.97
C SER A 188 -1.80 53.40 -7.76
N VAL A 189 -3.10 53.49 -8.12
CA VAL A 189 -3.69 54.66 -8.77
C VAL A 189 -3.58 55.93 -7.90
N TYR A 190 -3.81 55.83 -6.58
CA TYR A 190 -3.63 56.96 -5.67
C TYR A 190 -2.17 57.43 -5.61
N LYS A 191 -1.21 56.50 -5.46
CA LYS A 191 0.23 56.81 -5.47
C LYS A 191 0.68 57.43 -6.79
N LEU A 192 0.25 56.88 -7.92
CA LEU A 192 0.54 57.41 -9.25
C LEU A 192 -0.02 58.83 -9.42
N ARG A 193 -1.27 59.07 -9.02
CA ARG A 193 -1.88 60.41 -9.05
C ARG A 193 -1.10 61.41 -8.19
N ALA A 194 -0.70 61.03 -6.98
CA ALA A 194 0.12 61.88 -6.11
C ALA A 194 1.48 62.21 -6.75
N SER A 195 2.16 61.23 -7.37
CA SER A 195 3.40 61.49 -8.11
C SER A 195 3.19 62.38 -9.34
N GLN A 196 2.09 62.20 -10.08
CA GLN A 196 1.75 63.02 -11.24
C GLN A 196 1.50 64.48 -10.83
N SER A 197 0.73 64.72 -9.76
CA SER A 197 0.56 66.07 -9.21
C SER A 197 1.88 66.71 -8.78
N LYS A 198 2.83 65.91 -8.27
CA LYS A 198 4.17 66.43 -7.91
C LYS A 198 5.02 66.77 -9.14
N VAL A 199 4.92 65.99 -10.21
CA VAL A 199 5.59 66.27 -11.50
C VAL A 199 5.05 67.57 -12.10
N GLU A 200 3.74 67.79 -12.12
CA GLU A 200 3.14 69.05 -12.63
C GLU A 200 3.51 70.27 -11.77
N GLU A 201 3.63 70.12 -10.44
CA GLU A 201 4.14 71.19 -9.57
C GLU A 201 5.60 71.55 -9.90
N LEU A 202 6.46 70.55 -10.12
CA LEU A 202 7.85 70.76 -10.50
C LEU A 202 7.98 71.36 -11.91
N LYS A 203 7.13 70.94 -12.85
CA LYS A 203 7.10 71.47 -14.21
C LYS A 203 6.77 72.97 -14.20
N ARG A 204 5.75 73.41 -13.46
CA ARG A 204 5.45 74.84 -13.31
C ARG A 204 6.62 75.64 -12.73
N LYS A 205 7.33 75.08 -11.74
CA LYS A 205 8.52 75.72 -11.16
C LYS A 205 9.68 75.81 -12.17
N ILE A 206 9.81 74.85 -13.08
CA ILE A 206 10.76 74.93 -14.18
C ILE A 206 10.36 76.05 -15.14
N GLU A 207 9.09 76.14 -15.55
CA GLU A 207 8.57 77.23 -16.40
C GLU A 207 8.77 78.63 -15.75
N GLU A 208 8.53 78.75 -14.43
CA GLU A 208 8.82 79.96 -13.65
C GLU A 208 10.33 80.31 -13.63
N LEU A 209 11.20 79.31 -13.48
CA LEU A 209 12.67 79.51 -13.51
C LEU A 209 13.20 79.82 -14.91
N GLU A 210 12.64 79.22 -15.96
CA GLU A 210 13.00 79.49 -17.36
C GLU A 210 12.65 80.94 -17.74
N THR A 211 11.46 81.41 -17.36
CA THR A 211 11.08 82.82 -17.59
C THR A 211 11.92 83.81 -16.78
N ALA A 212 12.30 83.47 -15.54
CA ALA A 212 13.21 84.26 -14.74
C ALA A 212 14.63 84.29 -15.32
N LEU A 213 15.13 83.16 -15.81
CA LEU A 213 16.43 83.05 -16.49
C LEU A 213 16.46 83.89 -17.76
N LEU A 214 15.44 83.77 -18.63
CA LEU A 214 15.33 84.54 -19.86
C LEU A 214 15.33 86.05 -19.59
N ASN A 215 14.62 86.52 -18.55
CA ASN A 215 14.66 87.92 -18.12
C ASN A 215 16.06 88.33 -17.62
N GLY A 216 16.74 87.47 -16.88
CA GLY A 216 18.12 87.67 -16.46
C GLY A 216 19.10 87.80 -17.64
N GLU A 217 18.96 86.95 -18.65
CA GLU A 217 19.75 87.01 -19.90
C GLU A 217 19.54 88.35 -20.63
N HIS A 218 18.29 88.79 -20.78
CA HIS A 218 17.97 90.10 -21.38
C HIS A 218 18.57 91.27 -20.59
N GLN A 219 18.58 91.20 -19.26
CA GLN A 219 19.21 92.24 -18.42
C GLN A 219 20.74 92.26 -18.59
N VAL A 220 21.38 91.10 -18.64
CA VAL A 220 22.83 90.97 -18.89
C VAL A 220 23.18 91.49 -20.29
N GLU A 221 22.38 91.18 -21.31
CA GLU A 221 22.59 91.67 -22.67
C GLU A 221 22.43 93.20 -22.78
N LEU A 222 21.39 93.77 -22.16
CA LEU A 222 21.18 95.22 -22.09
C LEU A 222 22.34 95.94 -21.38
N LEU A 223 22.82 95.38 -20.26
CA LEU A 223 23.98 95.92 -19.54
C LEU A 223 25.26 95.80 -20.38
N ASN A 224 25.46 94.70 -21.10
CA ASN A 224 26.61 94.50 -21.98
C ASN A 224 26.64 95.54 -23.11
N GLU A 225 25.50 95.81 -23.78
CA GLU A 225 25.43 96.88 -24.78
C GLU A 225 25.64 98.27 -24.18
N HIS A 226 25.13 98.54 -22.99
CA HIS A 226 25.41 99.80 -22.28
C HIS A 226 26.91 99.96 -22.00
N TRP A 227 27.59 98.92 -21.49
CA TRP A 227 29.03 98.96 -21.24
C TRP A 227 29.86 99.09 -22.53
N LYS A 228 29.46 98.43 -23.63
CA LYS A 228 30.10 98.62 -24.94
C LYS A 228 29.97 100.06 -25.43
N GLU A 229 28.83 100.71 -25.25
CA GLU A 229 28.64 102.11 -25.64
C GLU A 229 29.44 103.07 -24.76
N GLN A 230 29.45 102.86 -23.43
CA GLN A 230 30.30 103.64 -22.51
C GLN A 230 31.79 103.49 -22.84
N LEU A 231 32.23 102.28 -23.21
CA LEU A 231 33.59 102.01 -23.65
C LEU A 231 33.92 102.72 -24.97
N ARG A 232 33.02 102.64 -25.98
CA ARG A 232 33.16 103.38 -27.25
C ARG A 232 33.28 104.88 -27.01
N HIS A 233 32.41 105.45 -26.19
CA HIS A 233 32.44 106.88 -25.86
C HIS A 233 33.74 107.29 -25.16
N SER A 234 34.22 106.47 -24.22
CA SER A 234 35.48 106.71 -23.50
C SER A 234 36.71 106.60 -24.42
N GLN A 235 36.73 105.62 -25.34
CA GLN A 235 37.77 105.50 -26.37
C GLN A 235 37.77 106.70 -27.33
N GLU A 236 36.60 107.20 -27.72
CA GLU A 236 36.44 108.39 -28.54
C GLU A 236 36.94 109.65 -27.82
N GLN A 237 36.63 109.80 -26.52
CA GLN A 237 37.18 110.89 -25.70
C GLN A 237 38.71 110.84 -25.62
N VAL A 238 39.30 109.65 -25.39
CA VAL A 238 40.76 109.48 -25.37
C VAL A 238 41.35 109.87 -26.72
N ARG A 239 40.82 109.34 -27.84
CA ARG A 239 41.30 109.67 -29.19
C ARG A 239 41.24 111.17 -29.51
N ASN A 240 40.17 111.86 -29.09
CA ASN A 240 40.05 113.30 -29.30
C ASN A 240 41.03 114.11 -28.42
N ARG A 241 41.30 113.66 -27.19
CA ARG A 241 42.31 114.26 -26.32
C ARG A 241 43.73 114.01 -26.84
N ASP A 242 44.02 112.81 -27.34
CA ASP A 242 45.30 112.48 -27.97
C ASP A 242 45.53 113.29 -29.24
N TYR A 243 44.51 113.50 -30.07
CA TYR A 243 44.58 114.37 -31.25
C TYR A 243 44.83 115.84 -30.84
N ALA A 244 44.10 116.35 -29.85
CA ALA A 244 44.28 117.72 -29.34
C ALA A 244 45.68 117.92 -28.72
N MET A 245 46.15 116.94 -27.94
CA MET A 245 47.48 116.93 -27.34
C MET A 245 48.57 116.83 -28.41
N GLY A 246 48.41 115.96 -29.41
CA GLY A 246 49.31 115.84 -30.56
C GLY A 246 49.41 117.15 -31.35
N LYS A 247 48.29 117.84 -31.56
CA LYS A 247 48.26 119.17 -32.18
C LYS A 247 48.97 120.22 -31.33
N ALA A 248 48.73 120.24 -30.02
CA ALA A 248 49.41 121.16 -29.10
C ALA A 248 50.93 120.90 -29.07
N VAL A 249 51.36 119.64 -29.05
CA VAL A 249 52.78 119.25 -29.14
C VAL A 249 53.39 119.68 -30.47
N ALA A 250 52.67 119.55 -31.59
CA ALA A 250 53.14 120.03 -32.90
C ALA A 250 53.30 121.57 -32.90
N GLN A 251 52.36 122.32 -32.31
CA GLN A 251 52.47 123.77 -32.17
C GLN A 251 53.64 124.20 -31.26
N VAL A 252 53.87 123.48 -30.15
CA VAL A 252 55.03 123.72 -29.29
C VAL A 252 56.34 123.46 -30.04
N ARG A 253 56.42 122.40 -30.84
CA ARG A 253 57.58 122.11 -31.71
C ARG A 253 57.82 123.19 -32.76
N GLU A 254 56.76 123.69 -33.39
CA GLU A 254 56.84 124.78 -34.38
C GLU A 254 57.38 126.08 -33.74
N VAL A 255 56.82 126.48 -32.59
CA VAL A 255 57.31 127.64 -31.82
C VAL A 255 58.75 127.43 -31.34
N ALA A 256 59.10 126.23 -30.87
CA ALA A 256 60.47 125.91 -30.46
C ALA A 256 61.47 126.00 -31.63
N ALA A 257 61.11 125.49 -32.80
CA ALA A 257 61.93 125.58 -34.02
C ALA A 257 62.10 127.05 -34.49
N HIS A 258 61.05 127.87 -34.39
CA HIS A 258 61.15 129.31 -34.65
C HIS A 258 62.05 130.03 -33.63
N LEU A 259 61.90 129.76 -32.33
CA LEU A 259 62.77 130.31 -31.28
C LEU A 259 64.23 129.88 -31.48
N GLN A 260 64.48 128.64 -31.87
CA GLN A 260 65.84 128.16 -32.14
C GLN A 260 66.44 128.79 -33.39
N THR A 261 65.63 129.09 -34.42
CA THR A 261 66.04 129.86 -35.60
C THR A 261 66.39 131.30 -35.23
N LEU A 262 65.54 131.95 -34.41
CA LEU A 262 65.78 133.30 -33.88
C LEU A 262 67.02 133.35 -32.98
N ALA A 263 67.30 132.32 -32.19
CA ALA A 263 68.49 132.25 -31.36
C ALA A 263 69.78 132.16 -32.21
N VAL A 264 69.77 131.40 -33.32
CA VAL A 264 70.89 131.39 -34.28
C VAL A 264 71.07 132.77 -34.94
N GLN A 265 69.99 133.45 -35.30
CA GLN A 265 70.07 134.84 -35.81
C GLN A 265 70.58 135.81 -34.75
N ALA A 266 70.18 135.64 -33.49
CA ALA A 266 70.62 136.45 -32.36
C ALA A 266 72.11 136.24 -32.05
N ASP A 267 72.63 135.02 -32.19
CA ASP A 267 74.06 134.74 -32.09
C ASP A 267 74.87 135.47 -33.18
N VAL A 268 74.38 135.47 -34.43
CA VAL A 268 75.01 136.21 -35.54
C VAL A 268 74.94 137.73 -35.31
N LEU A 269 73.82 138.25 -34.80
CA LEU A 269 73.66 139.68 -34.54
C LEU A 269 74.42 140.15 -33.29
N SER A 270 74.61 139.30 -32.28
CA SER A 270 75.40 139.64 -31.09
C SER A 270 76.85 139.94 -31.47
N LEU A 271 77.45 139.13 -32.34
CA LEU A 271 78.79 139.37 -32.92
C LEU A 271 78.91 140.69 -33.69
N MET A 272 77.80 141.24 -34.20
CA MET A 272 77.79 142.50 -34.96
C MET A 272 77.62 143.75 -34.08
N TYR A 273 77.02 143.61 -32.89
CA TYR A 273 76.57 144.73 -32.06
C TYR A 273 77.26 144.84 -30.68
N GLU A 274 78.38 144.14 -30.46
CA GLU A 274 79.29 144.30 -29.29
C GLU A 274 80.05 145.65 -29.26
N SER A 275 79.48 146.73 -29.80
CA SER A 275 80.07 148.07 -29.85
C SER A 275 79.51 149.00 -28.76
N GLY A 276 80.40 149.68 -28.04
CA GLY A 276 80.13 150.38 -26.77
C GLY A 276 79.32 151.67 -26.85
N SER A 277 78.05 151.57 -27.24
CA SER A 277 77.03 152.62 -27.12
C SER A 277 75.89 152.13 -26.23
N ASP A 278 75.29 153.02 -25.42
CA ASP A 278 74.17 152.70 -24.53
C ASP A 278 72.99 152.01 -25.26
N ARG A 279 72.77 152.35 -26.54
CA ARG A 279 71.73 151.73 -27.37
C ARG A 279 72.09 150.31 -27.81
N GLY A 280 73.38 149.98 -27.88
CA GLY A 280 73.89 148.63 -28.15
C GLY A 280 73.75 147.69 -26.95
N GLN A 281 73.93 148.19 -25.72
CA GLN A 281 73.79 147.39 -24.50
C GLN A 281 72.37 146.83 -24.33
N SER A 282 71.33 147.64 -24.54
CA SER A 282 69.94 147.17 -24.51
C SER A 282 69.62 146.15 -25.62
N LEU A 283 70.26 146.28 -26.79
CA LEU A 283 70.11 145.30 -27.87
C LEU A 283 70.79 143.98 -27.52
N ALA A 284 72.02 144.01 -27.00
CA ALA A 284 72.76 142.84 -26.57
C ALA A 284 72.04 142.08 -25.43
N TRP A 285 71.40 142.81 -24.49
CA TRP A 285 70.56 142.21 -23.46
C TRP A 285 69.36 141.46 -24.07
N PHE A 286 68.65 142.07 -25.03
CA PHE A 286 67.52 141.43 -25.70
C PHE A 286 67.94 140.20 -26.53
N LEU A 287 69.07 140.27 -27.24
CA LEU A 287 69.61 139.14 -28.00
C LEU A 287 70.03 137.98 -27.09
N LYS A 288 70.57 138.28 -25.90
CA LYS A 288 70.86 137.28 -24.88
C LYS A 288 69.59 136.59 -24.37
N GLU A 289 68.52 137.34 -24.10
CA GLU A 289 67.24 136.77 -23.67
C GLU A 289 66.65 135.83 -24.76
N VAL A 290 66.70 136.23 -26.04
CA VAL A 290 66.28 135.39 -27.17
C VAL A 290 67.13 134.10 -27.26
N LYS A 291 68.43 134.18 -26.97
CA LYS A 291 69.32 133.02 -26.93
C LYS A 291 69.00 132.07 -25.77
N ASP A 292 68.78 132.58 -24.58
CA ASP A 292 68.44 131.79 -23.39
C ASP A 292 67.07 131.10 -23.55
N LEU A 293 66.10 131.78 -24.19
CA LEU A 293 64.84 131.19 -24.64
C LEU A 293 65.05 130.07 -25.68
N GLY A 294 65.95 130.27 -26.65
CA GLY A 294 66.30 129.24 -27.63
C GLY A 294 66.96 128.00 -27.03
N VAL A 295 67.87 128.17 -26.06
CA VAL A 295 68.47 127.05 -25.30
C VAL A 295 67.40 126.29 -24.51
N THR A 296 66.44 127.01 -23.91
CA THR A 296 65.31 126.42 -23.18
C THR A 296 64.32 125.70 -24.10
N ALA A 297 64.14 126.19 -25.34
CA ALA A 297 63.28 125.58 -26.35
C ALA A 297 63.88 124.31 -27.00
N LYS A 298 65.20 124.15 -26.98
CA LYS A 298 65.94 123.06 -27.64
C LYS A 298 65.47 121.62 -27.36
N PRO A 299 64.99 121.24 -26.16
CA PRO A 299 64.44 119.90 -25.91
C PRO A 299 63.10 119.62 -26.61
N TYR A 300 62.48 120.65 -27.21
CA TYR A 300 61.13 120.60 -27.78
C TYR A 300 61.10 120.69 -29.31
N VAL A 301 62.25 120.55 -29.99
CA VAL A 301 62.35 120.51 -31.47
C VAL A 301 62.30 119.06 -31.97
#